data_AF-A0A646KPM2-F1
#
_entry.id   AF-A0A646KPM2-F1
#
_cell.length_a   1.000
_cell.length_b   1.000
_cell.length_c   1.000
_cell.angle_alpha   90.00
_cell.angle_beta   90.00
_cell.angle_gamma   90.00
#
_symmetry.space_group_name_H-M   'P 1'
#
loop_
_entity.id
_entity.type
_entity.pdbx_description
1 polymer ?
#
loop_
_entity_poly.entity_id
_entity_poly.type
_entity_poly.pdbx_seq_one_letter_code
_entity_poly.pdbx_strand_id
1 'polypeptide(L)' 'MTAPVRPAVPVFARRGCRLKKKPPIRELTWWAYQGYRCFACDRPLRRGAVYCGWIRGRSGAHVLDVEVWSCP' A
#
# COMPACT_ATOMS: atom_id res chain seq x y z
N MET A 1 -26.05 7.61 -0.10
CA MET A 1 -25.10 6.84 0.74
C MET A 1 -24.39 5.85 -0.17
N THR A 2 -23.28 6.26 -0.79
CA THR A 2 -22.59 5.44 -1.80
C THR A 2 -21.34 4.86 -1.15
N ALA A 3 -21.32 3.54 -0.97
CA ALA A 3 -20.17 2.83 -0.43
C ALA A 3 -18.95 3.00 -1.36
N PRO A 4 -17.72 3.16 -0.84
CA PRO A 4 -16.54 3.15 -1.69
C PRO A 4 -16.38 1.75 -2.30
N VAL A 5 -16.32 1.71 -3.63
CA VAL A 5 -16.02 0.53 -4.44
C VAL A 5 -14.69 -0.04 -3.95
N ARG A 6 -14.71 -1.23 -3.35
CA ARG A 6 -13.50 -1.97 -2.97
C ARG A 6 -12.81 -2.37 -4.28
N PRO A 7 -11.60 -1.87 -4.60
CA PRO A 7 -10.88 -2.41 -5.74
C PRO A 7 -10.58 -3.88 -5.45
N ALA A 8 -10.94 -4.75 -6.39
CA ALA A 8 -10.63 -6.17 -6.35
C ALA A 8 -9.10 -6.31 -6.40
N VAL A 9 -8.47 -6.56 -5.24
CA VAL A 9 -7.03 -6.80 -5.15
C VAL A 9 -6.74 -8.12 -5.86
N PRO A 10 -5.97 -8.15 -6.96
CA PRO A 10 -5.71 -9.39 -7.66
C PRO A 10 -4.84 -10.29 -6.78
N VAL A 11 -5.33 -11.52 -6.59
CA VAL A 11 -4.69 -12.57 -5.83
C VAL A 11 -3.47 -13.07 -6.63
N PHE A 12 -2.35 -13.22 -5.92
CA PHE A 12 -1.08 -13.85 -6.32
C PHE A 12 -0.10 -13.02 -7.18
N ALA A 13 0.94 -12.52 -6.51
CA ALA A 13 2.28 -12.46 -7.10
C ALA A 13 3.29 -12.83 -6.01
N ARG A 14 3.66 -14.13 -5.94
CA ARG A 14 4.62 -14.67 -4.96
C ARG A 14 6.07 -14.24 -5.22
N ARG A 15 6.36 -13.37 -6.21
CA ARG A 15 7.64 -12.70 -6.40
C ARG A 15 7.37 -11.33 -7.04
N GLY A 16 7.96 -10.26 -6.49
CA GLY A 16 7.94 -8.94 -7.11
C GLY A 16 6.87 -7.96 -6.62
N CYS A 17 6.29 -8.14 -5.42
CA CYS A 17 5.44 -7.10 -4.82
C CYS A 17 6.17 -5.74 -4.77
N ARG A 18 7.48 -5.75 -4.51
CA ARG A 18 8.36 -4.57 -4.56
C ARG A 18 8.44 -3.89 -5.93
N LEU A 19 8.22 -4.63 -7.01
CA LEU A 19 8.32 -4.14 -8.39
C LEU A 19 6.99 -3.59 -8.92
N LYS A 20 5.88 -3.80 -8.19
CA LYS A 20 4.58 -3.27 -8.62
C LYS A 20 4.57 -1.75 -8.57
N LYS A 21 3.86 -1.15 -9.52
CA LYS A 21 3.60 0.28 -9.52
C LYS A 21 2.90 0.66 -8.21
N LYS A 22 3.42 1.70 -7.56
CA LYS A 22 2.82 2.24 -6.34
C LYS A 22 1.47 2.87 -6.68
N PRO A 23 0.40 2.50 -5.96
CA PRO A 23 -0.90 3.15 -6.12
C PRO A 23 -0.83 4.59 -5.59
N PRO A 24 -1.79 5.47 -5.94
CA PRO A 24 -1.97 6.73 -5.24
C PRO A 24 -2.41 6.49 -3.79
N ILE A 25 -2.16 7.47 -2.92
CA ILE A 25 -2.39 7.30 -1.48
C ILE A 25 -3.83 6.96 -1.10
N ARG A 26 -4.80 7.42 -1.89
CA ARG A 26 -6.23 7.21 -1.66
C ARG A 26 -6.67 5.77 -1.92
N GLU A 27 -5.85 4.99 -2.61
CA GLU A 27 -6.09 3.58 -2.93
C GLU A 27 -5.38 2.62 -1.96
N LEU A 28 -4.56 3.14 -1.04
CA LEU A 28 -3.97 2.34 0.03
C LEU A 28 -5.05 1.92 1.02
N THR A 29 -4.99 0.66 1.44
CA THR A 29 -5.73 0.22 2.63
C THR A 29 -5.16 0.93 3.85
N TRP A 30 -6.00 1.19 4.85
CA TRP A 30 -5.57 1.81 6.11
C TRP A 30 -4.37 1.11 6.75
N TRP A 31 -4.34 -0.22 6.68
CA TRP A 31 -3.24 -1.02 7.23
C TRP A 31 -1.95 -0.94 6.43
N ALA A 32 -2.04 -0.79 5.10
CA ALA A 32 -0.87 -0.53 4.26
C ALA A 32 -0.36 0.90 4.45
N TYR A 33 -1.26 1.87 4.66
CA TYR A 33 -0.92 3.25 5.02
C TYR A 33 -0.13 3.31 6.34
N GLN A 34 -0.50 2.49 7.33
CA GLN A 34 0.19 2.38 8.61
C GLN A 34 1.49 1.53 8.55
N GLY A 35 1.83 0.95 7.39
CA GLY A 35 3.03 0.13 7.22
C GLY A 35 2.92 -1.31 7.76
N TYR A 36 1.74 -1.77 8.18
CA TYR A 36 1.54 -3.14 8.69
C TYR A 36 1.28 -4.17 7.59
N ARG A 37 0.87 -3.72 6.39
CA ARG A 37 0.53 -4.59 5.26
C ARG A 37 1.25 -4.17 3.99
N CYS A 38 1.52 -5.15 3.14
CA CYS A 38 2.15 -4.94 1.85
C CYS A 38 1.30 -4.01 0.98
N PHE A 39 1.90 -2.96 0.43
CA PHE A 39 1.19 -1.98 -0.41
C PHE A 39 0.51 -2.60 -1.64
N ALA A 40 1.01 -3.75 -2.10
CA ALA A 40 0.68 -4.31 -3.40
C ALA A 40 -0.27 -5.51 -3.35
N CYS A 41 -0.24 -6.30 -2.27
CA CYS A 41 -1.07 -7.50 -2.11
C CYS A 41 -1.86 -7.51 -0.79
N ASP A 42 -1.74 -6.45 0.01
CA ASP A 42 -2.41 -6.29 1.29
C ASP A 42 -2.24 -7.49 2.22
N ARG A 43 -1.07 -8.15 2.24
CA ARG A 43 -0.78 -9.19 3.24
C ARG A 43 -0.08 -8.59 4.45
N PRO A 44 -0.32 -9.12 5.67
CA PRO A 44 0.44 -8.73 6.86
C PRO A 44 1.94 -8.87 6.60
N LEU A 45 2.66 -7.78 6.86
CA LEU A 45 4.11 -7.79 6.82
C LEU A 45 4.61 -8.46 8.08
N ARG A 46 5.58 -9.34 7.91
CA ARG A 46 6.30 -10.02 8.98
C ARG A 46 7.78 -9.69 8.82
N ARG A 47 8.65 -10.44 9.48
CA ARG A 47 10.10 -10.32 9.31
C ARG A 47 10.48 -10.42 7.81
N GLY A 48 11.40 -9.57 7.39
CA GLY A 48 11.88 -9.52 5.99
C GLY A 48 11.07 -8.64 5.05
N ALA A 49 10.21 -7.75 5.57
CA ALA A 49 9.56 -6.74 4.74
C ALA A 49 10.59 -5.86 4.01
N VAL A 50 10.35 -5.59 2.74
CA VAL A 50 11.23 -4.79 1.89
C VAL A 50 10.70 -3.38 1.80
N TYR A 51 11.53 -2.41 2.15
CA TYR A 51 11.23 -0.99 1.99
C TYR A 51 11.09 -0.64 0.50
N CYS A 52 9.99 0.02 0.13
CA CYS A 52 9.71 0.40 -1.25
C CYS A 52 9.76 1.91 -1.48
N GLY A 53 10.09 2.71 -0.47
CA GLY A 53 10.10 4.18 -0.55
C GLY A 53 8.76 4.80 -0.19
N TRP A 54 8.58 6.05 -0.63
CA TRP A 54 7.41 6.87 -0.28
C TRP A 54 6.32 6.82 -1.34
N ILE A 55 5.06 6.93 -0.89
CA ILE A 55 3.92 7.39 -1.69
C ILE A 55 3.59 8.79 -1.21
N ARG A 56 3.52 9.72 -2.16
CA ARG A 56 3.22 11.12 -1.86
C ARG A 56 1.71 11.34 -1.80
N GLY A 57 1.26 12.11 -0.82
CA GLY A 57 -0.15 12.34 -0.56
C GLY A 57 -0.39 13.72 0.04
N ARG A 58 -1.52 14.34 -0.32
CA ARG A 58 -1.96 15.61 0.28
C ARG A 58 -3.47 15.63 0.51
N SER A 59 -3.88 16.28 1.60
CA SER A 59 -5.27 16.62 1.89
C SER A 59 -5.33 18.06 2.37
N GLY A 60 -5.74 18.97 1.49
CA GLY A 60 -5.63 20.41 1.73
C GLY A 60 -4.18 20.81 2.02
N ALA A 61 -3.96 21.48 3.15
CA ALA A 61 -2.63 21.87 3.63
C ALA A 61 -1.82 20.73 4.28
N HIS A 62 -2.44 19.58 4.52
CA HIS A 62 -1.79 18.46 5.21
C HIS A 62 -1.03 17.57 4.23
N VAL A 63 0.25 17.35 4.52
CA VAL A 63 1.09 16.36 3.85
C VAL A 63 0.81 15.00 4.47
N LEU A 64 0.44 14.04 3.63
CA LEU A 64 0.09 12.67 4.03
C LEU A 64 1.10 11.68 3.46
N ASP A 65 2.34 12.11 3.21
CA ASP A 65 3.33 11.21 2.63
C ASP A 65 3.56 10.00 3.55
N VAL A 66 3.55 8.81 2.96
CA VAL A 66 3.65 7.55 3.70
C VAL A 66 4.72 6.66 3.12
N GLU A 67 5.46 6.03 4.01
CA GLU A 67 6.38 4.95 3.67
C GLU A 67 5.63 3.67 3.36
N VAL A 68 5.99 3.03 2.26
CA VAL A 68 5.40 1.76 1.86
C VAL A 68 6.40 0.63 1.87
N TRP A 69 5.88 -0.52 2.25
CA TRP A 69 6.62 -1.74 2.45
C TRP A 69 5.97 -2.86 1.63
N SER A 70 6.77 -3.84 1.22
CA SER A 70 6.30 -5.00 0.48
C SER A 70 6.75 -6.31 1.10
N CYS A 71 6.07 -7.39 0.70
CA CYS A 71 6.53 -8.73 1.02
C CYS A 71 7.92 -8.99 0.43
N PRO A 72 8.75 -9.82 1.10
CA PRO A 72 10.01 -10.30 0.54
C PRO A 72 9.82 -10.95 -0.84
#